data_AF-A0A3E0PVZ9-F1
#
_entry.id   AF-A0A3E0PVZ9-F1
#
_cell.length_a   1.000
_cell.length_b   1.000
_cell.length_c   1.000
_cell.angle_alpha   90.00
_cell.angle_beta   90.00
_cell.angle_gamma   90.00
#
_symmetry.space_group_name_H-M   'P 1'
#
loop_
_entity.id
_entity.type
_entity.pdbx_description
1 polymer ?
#
loop_
_entity_poly.entity_id
_entity_poly.type
_entity_poly.pdbx_seq_one_letter_code
_entity_poly.pdbx_strand_id
1 'polypeptide(L)' 'MNILGRVKGGVIVLEGGPVLPEGSIVTVSCIDDVHSPTAGRKPRVQLPLVPSTRPGSVMLTAERVAELLDETNVPG' A
#
# COMPACT_ATOMS: atom_id res chain seq x y z
N MET A 1 -17.26 16.34 -20.07
CA MET A 1 -16.14 17.30 -20.08
C MET A 1 -15.20 16.88 -18.97
N ASN A 2 -13.91 16.76 -19.24
CA ASN A 2 -12.92 16.40 -18.21
C ASN A 2 -12.11 17.65 -17.91
N ILE A 3 -12.10 18.05 -16.64
CA ILE A 3 -11.40 19.23 -16.16
C ILE A 3 -10.29 18.74 -15.24
N LEU A 4 -9.06 19.18 -15.48
CA LEU A 4 -7.96 18.91 -14.56
C LEU A 4 -8.15 19.70 -13.28
N GLY A 5 -7.84 19.09 -12.16
CA GLY A 5 -7.88 19.74 -10.86
C GLY A 5 -6.85 19.11 -9.93
N ARG A 6 -6.49 19.84 -8.88
CA ARG A 6 -5.60 19.36 -7.82
C ARG A 6 -6.27 19.42 -6.47
N VAL A 7 -5.96 18.46 -5.62
CA VAL A 7 -6.36 18.50 -4.21
C VAL A 7 -5.42 19.44 -3.46
N LYS A 8 -5.97 20.46 -2.81
CA LYS A 8 -5.25 21.35 -1.89
C LYS A 8 -6.03 21.45 -0.59
N GLY A 9 -5.44 20.99 0.52
CA GLY A 9 -6.09 21.05 1.84
C GLY A 9 -7.43 20.30 1.91
N GLY A 10 -7.60 19.24 1.13
CA GLY A 10 -8.85 18.46 1.07
C GLY A 10 -9.91 19.00 0.11
N VAL A 11 -9.67 20.12 -0.58
CA VAL A 11 -10.57 20.69 -1.59
C VAL A 11 -10.00 20.52 -2.99
N ILE A 12 -10.85 20.19 -3.96
CA ILE A 12 -10.46 20.10 -5.38
C ILE A 12 -10.47 21.50 -5.98
N VAL A 13 -9.31 21.96 -6.46
CA VAL A 13 -9.16 23.23 -7.17
C VAL A 13 -9.01 22.93 -8.66
N LEU A 14 -9.95 23.39 -9.47
CA LEU A 14 -9.92 23.23 -10.93
C LEU A 14 -8.81 24.08 -11.54
N GLU A 15 -8.00 23.49 -12.42
CA GLU A 15 -6.95 24.21 -13.14
C GLU A 15 -7.54 25.02 -14.30
N GLY A 16 -6.97 26.20 -14.58
CA GLY A 16 -7.41 27.08 -15.67
C GLY A 16 -8.65 27.93 -15.38
N GLY A 17 -9.16 27.92 -14.15
CA GLY A 17 -10.29 28.75 -13.71
C GLY A 17 -11.66 28.49 -14.35
N PRO A 18 -12.02 27.27 -14.79
CA PRO A 18 -13.37 27.00 -15.26
C PRO A 18 -14.37 27.13 -14.10
N VAL A 19 -15.43 27.90 -14.32
CA VAL A 19 -16.54 28.01 -13.37
C VAL A 19 -17.61 26.99 -13.75
N LEU A 20 -17.84 26.03 -12.87
CA LEU A 20 -18.98 25.13 -13.00
C LEU A 20 -20.25 25.83 -12.49
N PRO A 21 -21.39 25.70 -13.18
CA PRO A 21 -22.66 26.23 -12.70
C PRO A 21 -23.01 25.67 -11.32
N GLU A 22 -23.63 26.49 -10.48
CA GLU A 22 -24.13 26.07 -9.17
C GLU A 22 -25.10 24.88 -9.31
N GLY A 23 -24.98 23.89 -8.42
CA GLY A 23 -25.81 22.68 -8.43
C GLY A 23 -25.39 21.61 -9.45
N SER A 24 -24.28 21.80 -10.17
CA SER A 24 -23.79 20.79 -11.12
C SER A 24 -23.38 19.50 -10.42
N ILE A 25 -23.94 18.36 -10.87
CA ILE A 25 -23.50 17.03 -10.43
C ILE A 25 -22.15 16.72 -11.06
N VAL A 26 -21.17 16.37 -10.24
CA VAL A 26 -19.80 16.05 -10.69
C VAL A 26 -19.38 14.67 -10.21
N THR A 27 -18.58 13.98 -11.03
CA THR A 27 -17.90 12.74 -10.66
C THR A 27 -16.41 13.03 -10.58
N VAL A 28 -15.77 12.65 -9.47
CA VAL A 28 -14.34 12.82 -9.28
C VAL A 28 -13.63 11.52 -9.65
N SER A 29 -12.71 11.60 -10.60
CA SER A 29 -11.77 10.53 -10.94
C SER A 29 -10.35 10.99 -10.65
N CYS A 30 -9.68 10.33 -9.72
CA CYS A 30 -8.26 10.53 -9.49
C CYS A 30 -7.47 9.65 -10.48
N ILE A 31 -6.53 10.26 -11.20
CA ILE A 31 -5.53 9.50 -11.93
C ILE A 31 -4.51 9.11 -10.87
N ASP A 32 -4.51 7.83 -10.47
CA ASP A 32 -3.37 7.29 -9.76
C ASP A 32 -2.20 7.35 -10.75
N ASP A 33 -1.22 8.21 -10.49
CA ASP A 33 0.07 8.10 -11.14
C ASP A 33 0.56 6.68 -10.84
N VAL A 34 0.47 5.81 -11.85
CA VAL A 34 1.09 4.48 -11.86
C VAL A 34 2.61 4.68 -12.01
N HIS A 35 3.17 5.36 -11.03
CA HIS A 35 4.59 5.59 -10.80
C HIS A 35 4.96 5.26 -9.35
N SER A 36 4.17 4.41 -8.68
CA SER A 36 4.87 3.38 -7.94
C SER A 36 5.59 2.54 -9.00
N PRO A 37 6.93 2.37 -8.95
CA PRO A 37 7.53 1.30 -9.74
C PRO A 37 6.68 0.09 -9.38
N THR A 38 6.05 -0.55 -10.38
CA THR A 38 5.49 -1.87 -10.20
C THR A 38 6.67 -2.64 -9.63
N ALA A 39 6.72 -2.83 -8.31
CA ALA A 39 7.76 -3.58 -7.66
C ALA A 39 7.55 -4.95 -8.26
N GLY A 40 8.30 -5.24 -9.35
CA GLY A 40 7.90 -6.19 -10.37
C GLY A 40 7.52 -7.43 -9.64
N ARG A 41 6.23 -7.79 -9.71
CA ARG A 41 5.54 -8.70 -8.76
C ARG A 41 6.55 -9.72 -8.28
N LYS A 42 7.15 -9.49 -7.10
CA LYS A 42 8.17 -10.41 -6.58
C LYS A 42 7.47 -11.77 -6.58
N PRO A 43 8.00 -12.80 -7.26
CA PRO A 43 7.33 -14.08 -7.33
C PRO A 43 7.01 -14.47 -5.89
N ARG A 44 5.72 -14.69 -5.60
CA ARG A 44 5.30 -15.00 -4.23
C ARG A 44 6.04 -16.26 -3.86
N VAL A 45 6.88 -16.20 -2.83
CA VAL A 45 7.57 -17.37 -2.31
C VAL A 45 6.49 -18.35 -1.89
N GLN A 46 6.44 -19.51 -2.56
CA GLN A 46 5.61 -20.62 -2.10
C GLN A 46 6.40 -21.33 -1.01
N LEU A 47 6.01 -21.08 0.24
CA LEU A 47 6.53 -21.86 1.36
C LEU A 47 5.81 -23.22 1.36
N PRO A 48 6.54 -24.34 1.54
CA PRO A 48 5.90 -25.63 1.68
C PRO A 48 5.02 -25.60 2.94
N LEU A 49 3.70 -25.64 2.74
CA LEU A 49 2.77 -25.84 3.85
C LEU A 49 2.88 -27.30 4.26
N VAL A 50 3.52 -27.55 5.41
CA VAL A 50 3.61 -28.90 5.97
C VAL A 50 2.32 -29.17 6.75
N PRO A 51 1.44 -30.08 6.30
CA PRO A 51 0.26 -30.45 7.07
C PRO A 51 0.70 -31.11 8.38
N SER A 52 0.30 -30.54 9.52
CA SER A 52 0.59 -31.10 10.84
C SER A 52 -0.69 -31.20 11.65
N THR A 53 -0.90 -32.34 12.28
CA THR A 53 -1.95 -32.55 13.30
C THR A 53 -1.48 -32.17 14.71
N ARG A 54 -0.22 -31.73 14.84
CA ARG A 54 0.40 -31.31 16.10
C ARG A 54 0.89 -29.86 15.93
N PRO A 55 0.25 -28.88 16.58
CA PRO A 55 0.80 -27.54 16.62
C PRO A 55 2.22 -27.58 17.17
N GLY A 56 3.17 -26.97 16.46
CA GLY A 56 4.49 -26.74 17.05
C GLY A 56 4.32 -25.80 18.24
N SER A 57 4.85 -26.19 19.40
CA SER A 57 4.93 -25.30 20.56
C SER A 57 6.40 -24.91 20.74
N VAL A 58 6.67 -23.62 20.76
CA VAL A 58 7.99 -23.08 21.06
C VAL A 58 7.82 -22.14 22.24
N MET A 59 8.57 -22.36 23.31
CA MET A 59 8.58 -21.45 24.44
C MET A 59 9.44 -20.25 24.11
N LEU A 60 8.81 -19.07 24.04
CA LEU A 60 9.51 -17.81 23.77
C LEU A 60 10.04 -17.25 25.09
N THR A 61 11.27 -17.59 25.43
CA THR A 61 12.00 -16.91 26.52
C THR A 61 12.58 -15.59 26.03
N ALA A 62 12.95 -14.70 26.95
CA ALA A 62 13.57 -13.43 26.62
C ALA A 62 14.85 -13.60 25.77
N GLU A 63 15.66 -14.60 26.10
CA GLU A 63 16.89 -14.94 25.39
C GLU A 63 16.59 -15.41 23.96
N ARG A 64 15.57 -16.27 23.78
CA ARG A 64 15.19 -16.78 22.47
C ARG A 64 14.60 -15.71 21.55
N VAL A 65 13.87 -14.75 22.13
CA VAL A 65 13.33 -13.61 21.38
C VAL A 65 14.46 -12.67 20.94
N ALA A 66 15.46 -12.43 21.80
CA ALA A 66 16.61 -11.60 21.46
C ALA A 66 17.38 -12.19 20.26
N GLU A 67 17.63 -13.50 20.26
CA GLU A 67 18.31 -14.21 19.16
C GLU A 67 17.56 -14.08 17.81
N LEU A 68 16.24 -14.25 17.81
CA LEU A 68 15.42 -14.14 16.59
C LEU A 68 15.40 -12.72 16.01
N LEU A 69 15.48 -11.70 16.85
CA LEU A 69 15.48 -10.31 16.42
C LEU A 69 16.84 -9.86 15.88
N ASP A 70 17.93 -10.50 16.35
CA ASP A 70 19.30 -10.24 15.90
C ASP A 70 19.54 -10.69 14.44
N GLU A 71 18.80 -11.69 13.97
CA GLU A 71 18.85 -12.17 12.57
C GLU A 71 18.20 -11.22 11.54
N THR A 72 17.79 -10.01 11.94
CA THR A 72 17.15 -9.03 11.04
C THR A 72 18.17 -8.11 10.37
N ASN A 73 19.03 -8.67 9.51
CA ASN A 73 19.70 -7.87 8.48
C ASN A 73 19.76 -8.65 7.16
N VAL A 74 18.72 -8.53 6.36
CA VAL A 74 18.79 -8.88 4.94
C VAL A 74 19.22 -7.60 4.21
N PRO A 75 20.45 -7.50 3.69
CA PRO A 75 20.83 -6.37 2.84
C PRO A 75 19.89 -6.36 1.62
N GLY A 76 19.25 -5.21 1.40
CA GLY A 76 18.29 -4.98 0.30
C GLY A 76 18.94 -4.90 -1.06
#